data_AF-A0A4R5BSY0-F1
#
_entry.id   AF-A0A4R5BSY0-F1
#
_cell.length_a   1.000
_cell.length_b   1.000
_cell.length_c   1.000
_cell.angle_alpha   90.00
_cell.angle_beta   90.00
_cell.angle_gamma   90.00
#
_symmetry.space_group_name_H-M   'P 1'
#
loop_
_entity.id
_entity.type
_entity.pdbx_description
1 polymer ?
#
loop_
_entity_poly.entity_id
_entity_poly.type
_entity_poly.pdbx_seq_one_letter_code
_entity_poly.pdbx_strand_id
1 'polypeptide(L)' 'MWLLLATLAAAGYLLHCVIWPYRACRKCQGAGRFRSPSGRAWRYCNRCGGRGAQLRAGRRIWTHLKNLDRNRR' A
#
# COMPACT_ATOMS: atom_id res chain seq x y z
N MET A 1 33.33 12.98 2.87
CA MET A 1 33.03 11.53 2.80
C MET A 1 31.80 11.15 3.63
N TRP A 2 31.74 11.48 4.93
CA TRP A 2 30.65 11.08 5.83
C TRP A 2 29.26 11.61 5.46
N LEU A 3 29.16 12.84 4.94
CA LEU A 3 27.88 13.42 4.50
C LEU A 3 27.26 12.66 3.31
N LEU A 4 28.09 12.15 2.40
CA LEU A 4 27.63 11.34 1.27
C LEU A 4 27.11 9.97 1.73
N LEU A 5 27.78 9.36 2.71
CA LEU A 5 27.33 8.11 3.32
C LEU A 5 26.01 8.28 4.08
N ALA A 6 25.87 9.35 4.86
CA ALA A 6 24.64 9.66 5.59
C ALA A 6 23.45 9.91 4.66
N THR A 7 23.67 10.63 3.56
CA THR A 7 22.63 10.90 2.56
C THR A 7 22.24 9.65 1.79
N LEU A 8 23.19 8.80 1.39
CA LEU A 8 22.91 7.51 0.77
C LEU A 8 22.14 6.56 1.70
N ALA A 9 22.51 6.50 2.99
CA ALA A 9 21.81 5.70 3.98
C ALA A 9 20.36 6.19 4.20
N ALA A 10 20.17 7.50 4.30
CA ALA A 10 18.84 8.10 4.42
C ALA A 10 17.98 7.85 3.17
N ALA A 11 18.55 8.02 1.97
CA ALA A 11 17.88 7.75 0.71
C ALA A 11 17.51 6.26 0.57
N GLY A 12 18.43 5.35 0.92
CA GLY A 12 18.18 3.91 0.93
C GLY A 12 17.09 3.51 1.93
N TYR A 13 17.05 4.13 3.10
CA TYR A 13 16.01 3.91 4.11
C TYR A 13 14.63 4.39 3.61
N LEU A 14 14.57 5.58 3.03
CA LEU A 14 13.34 6.11 2.43
C LEU A 14 12.88 5.26 1.25
N LEU A 15 13.80 4.86 0.37
CA LEU A 15 13.53 3.95 -0.73
C LEU A 15 13.02 2.61 -0.21
N HIS A 16 13.60 2.04 0.84
CA HIS A 16 13.12 0.78 1.42
C HIS A 16 11.67 0.91 1.94
N CYS A 17 11.37 2.02 2.65
CA CYS A 17 10.02 2.36 3.09
C CYS A 17 9.02 2.52 1.92
N VAL A 18 9.50 2.92 0.73
CA VAL A 18 8.69 3.14 -0.48
C VAL A 18 8.60 1.89 -1.37
N ILE A 19 9.66 1.07 -1.45
CA ILE A 19 9.82 -0.13 -2.30
C ILE A 19 9.07 -1.35 -1.75
N TRP A 20 8.72 -1.35 -0.46
CA TRP A 20 7.75 -2.29 0.12
C TRP A 20 6.34 -1.66 0.27
N PRO A 21 5.68 -1.20 -0.81
CA PRO A 21 4.40 -0.51 -0.73
C PRO A 21 3.22 -1.48 -0.67
N TYR A 22 3.41 -2.79 -0.88
CA TYR A 22 2.32 -3.76 -0.87
C TYR A 22 2.43 -4.64 0.36
N ARG A 23 1.43 -4.53 1.23
CA ARG A 23 1.25 -5.42 2.36
C ARG A 23 0.05 -6.31 2.10
N ALA A 24 0.16 -7.60 2.40
CA ALA A 24 -1.00 -8.49 2.42
C ALA A 24 -2.06 -7.89 3.35
N CYS A 25 -3.30 -7.73 2.86
CA CYS A 25 -4.36 -7.13 3.65
C CYS A 25 -4.59 -8.02 4.89
N ARG A 26 -4.38 -7.50 6.11
CA ARG A 26 -4.53 -8.30 7.35
C ARG A 26 -5.90 -8.94 7.50
N LYS A 27 -6.94 -8.33 6.93
CA LYS A 27 -8.32 -8.79 7.08
C LYS A 27 -8.57 -10.07 6.26
N CYS A 28 -8.17 -10.08 4.99
CA CYS A 28 -8.32 -11.23 4.10
C CYS A 28 -7.04 -12.05 3.91
N GLN A 29 -5.98 -11.73 4.65
CA GLN A 29 -4.66 -12.36 4.59
C GLN A 29 -4.08 -12.50 3.17
N GLY A 30 -4.36 -11.54 2.27
CA GLY A 30 -3.92 -11.64 0.88
C GLY A 30 -4.95 -12.26 -0.08
N ALA A 31 -6.00 -12.91 0.41
CA ALA A 31 -6.97 -13.62 -0.43
C ALA A 31 -7.89 -12.70 -1.26
N GLY A 32 -8.06 -11.43 -0.86
CA GLY A 32 -8.91 -10.44 -1.56
C GLY A 32 -10.42 -10.65 -1.41
N ARG A 33 -10.84 -11.86 -1.04
CA ARG A 33 -12.24 -12.27 -0.89
C ARG A 33 -12.43 -13.14 0.34
N PHE A 34 -13.64 -13.11 0.91
CA PHE A 34 -14.07 -14.03 1.94
C PHE A 34 -15.10 -14.98 1.33
N ARG A 35 -14.89 -16.29 1.49
CA ARG A 35 -15.91 -17.29 1.17
C ARG A 35 -16.87 -17.43 2.34
N SER A 36 -18.15 -17.58 2.02
CA SER A 36 -19.17 -17.99 2.99
C SER A 36 -18.87 -19.42 3.45
N PRO A 37 -19.13 -19.77 4.73
CA PRO A 37 -19.06 -21.15 5.22
C PRO A 37 -19.91 -22.12 4.39
N SER A 38 -20.99 -21.62 3.79
CA SER A 38 -21.88 -22.39 2.89
C SER A 38 -21.35 -22.59 1.47
N GLY A 39 -20.17 -22.06 1.13
CA GLY A 39 -19.48 -22.25 -0.15
C GLY A 39 -20.14 -21.59 -1.38
N ARG A 40 -21.43 -21.26 -1.32
CA ARG A 40 -22.22 -20.70 -2.43
C ARG A 40 -22.06 -19.19 -2.63
N ALA A 41 -21.58 -18.48 -1.61
CA ALA A 41 -21.45 -17.02 -1.66
C ALA A 41 -20.03 -16.59 -1.35
N TRP A 42 -19.61 -15.52 -2.02
CA TRP A 42 -18.32 -14.89 -1.84
C TRP A 42 -18.53 -13.39 -1.71
N ARG A 43 -17.73 -12.75 -0.85
CA ARG A 43 -17.79 -11.31 -0.61
C ARG A 43 -16.41 -10.72 -0.83
N TYR A 44 -16.32 -9.64 -1.60
CA TYR A 44 -15.08 -8.90 -1.71
C TYR A 44 -14.70 -8.31 -0.35
N CYS A 45 -13.41 -8.30 -0.04
CA CYS A 45 -12.95 -7.65 1.19
C CYS A 45 -13.12 -6.14 1.06
N ASN A 46 -14.07 -5.55 1.81
CA ASN A 46 -14.34 -4.11 1.83
C ASN A 46 -13.09 -3.25 2.12
N ARG A 47 -12.09 -3.82 2.80
CA ARG A 47 -10.87 -3.09 3.17
C ARG A 47 -9.85 -2.96 2.03
N CYS A 48 -9.81 -3.92 1.12
CA CYS A 48 -8.91 -3.90 -0.03
C CYS A 48 -9.65 -3.74 -1.37
N GLY A 49 -10.99 -3.81 -1.35
CA GLY A 49 -11.83 -3.73 -2.55
C GLY A 49 -11.61 -4.91 -3.49
N GLY A 50 -11.29 -6.11 -2.97
CA GLY A 50 -11.03 -7.29 -3.80
C GLY A 50 -9.57 -7.51 -4.20
N ARG A 51 -8.68 -6.53 -3.99
CA ARG A 51 -7.28 -6.60 -4.48
C ARG A 51 -6.36 -7.57 -3.73
N GLY A 52 -6.72 -8.03 -2.53
CA GLY A 52 -5.87 -8.92 -1.70
C GLY A 52 -4.67 -8.23 -1.06
N ALA A 53 -4.08 -7.24 -1.72
CA ALA A 53 -3.05 -6.37 -1.17
C ALA A 53 -3.62 -5.02 -0.73
N GLN A 54 -3.03 -4.44 0.32
CA GLN A 54 -3.20 -3.03 0.66
C GLN A 54 -1.91 -2.27 0.35
N LEU A 55 -2.10 -1.09 -0.24
CA LEU A 55 -1.06 -0.08 -0.42
C LEU A 55 -0.68 0.50 0.96
N ARG A 56 0.60 0.36 1.34
CA ARG A 56 1.24 1.07 2.46
C ARG A 56 1.36 2.57 2.13
N ALA A 57 1.60 3.36 3.18
CA ALA A 57 1.49 4.82 3.20
C ALA A 57 2.12 5.53 2.01
N GLY A 58 3.29 5.09 1.51
CA GLY A 58 4.00 5.75 0.41
C GLY A 58 3.15 5.98 -0.84
N ARG A 59 2.35 5.00 -1.26
CA ARG A 59 1.50 5.16 -2.45
C ARG A 59 0.15 5.82 -2.13
N ARG A 60 -0.29 5.76 -0.88
CA ARG A 60 -1.43 6.54 -0.40
C ARG A 60 -1.10 8.04 -0.40
N ILE A 61 0.12 8.41 -0.02
CA ILE A 61 0.67 9.76 -0.09
C ILE A 61 0.77 10.20 -1.55
N TRP A 62 1.28 9.36 -2.45
CA TRP A 62 1.33 9.71 -3.89
C TRP A 62 -0.06 9.97 -4.47
N THR A 63 -1.06 9.14 -4.12
CA THR A 63 -2.45 9.38 -4.54
C THR A 63 -3.03 10.66 -3.91
N HIS A 64 -2.73 10.94 -2.63
CA HIS A 64 -3.13 12.20 -1.99
C HIS A 64 -2.47 13.43 -2.62
N LEU A 65 -1.17 13.37 -2.92
CA LEU A 65 -0.42 14.43 -3.60
C LEU A 65 -0.96 14.69 -5.00
N LYS A 66 -1.25 13.61 -5.76
CA LYS A 66 -1.88 13.75 -7.09
C LYS A 66 -3.28 14.38 -7.02
N ASN A 67 -4.03 14.10 -5.97
CA ASN A 67 -5.35 14.71 -5.76
C ASN A 67 -5.26 16.18 -5.33
N LEU A 68 -4.26 16.55 -4.51
CA LEU A 68 -3.97 17.94 -4.16
C LEU A 68 -3.58 18.77 -5.39
N ASP A 69 -2.75 18.21 -6.26
CA ASP A 69 -2.34 18.86 -7.51
C ASP A 69 -3.53 19.06 -8.46
N ARG A 70 -4.45 18.10 -8.55
CA ARG A 70 -5.67 18.24 -9.36
C ARG A 70 -6.65 19.28 -8.82
N ASN A 71 -6.76 19.46 -7.51
CA ASN A 71 -7.65 20.47 -6.91
C ASN A 71 -7.13 21.91 -7.04
N ARG A 72 -5.91 22.10 -7.54
CA ARG A 72 -5.28 23.42 -7.70
C ARG A 72 -5.37 23.97 -9.13
N ARG A 73 -5.85 23.17 -10.09
CA ARG A 73 -6.24 23.61 -11.45
C ARG A 73 -7.74 23.87 -11.49
#